data_AF-A0A0V1A6H3-F1
#
_entry.id   AF-A0A0V1A6H3-F1
#
_cell.length_a   1.000
_cell.length_b   1.000
_cell.length_c   1.000
_cell.angle_alpha   90.00
_cell.angle_beta   90.00
_cell.angle_gamma   90.00
#
_symmetry.space_group_name_H-M   'P 1'
#
loop_
_entity.id
_entity.type
_entity.pdbx_description
1 polymer ?
#
loop_
_entity_poly.entity_id
_entity_poly.type
_entity_poly.pdbx_seq_one_letter_code
_entity_poly.pdbx_strand_id
1 'polypeptide(L)'
;MLKYAQLLVHFLLMLLSQSQNPKCRANNGVDPVDWAILYKAPGQTRGKIIVSTNAGAWVEGNGDLTRREQQSFGGTLEHVIGDHAQIKFLAYNNVPPGMPNVETKSNSKGVIIVQTTQNTDAASWIVHTVPGFPAAKTGYSWPVAENANGHLLICLTISESQMNAIVNGTLKRGTTLYRYIEFVSDGTFCLAASLLRAEPLVHYNDIPETETVGMQYFKKLSDGQFPTVPPYLSRQSIKTAGQPAVTVNVYSKSASSRYGK
;
A
#
# COMPACT_ATOMS: atom_id res chain seq x y z
N MET A 1 0.56 29.14 -34.61
CA MET A 1 -0.27 27.94 -34.35
C MET A 1 0.57 26.73 -33.92
N LEU A 2 1.70 26.43 -34.58
CA LEU A 2 2.56 25.27 -34.23
C LEU A 2 3.08 25.29 -32.77
N LYS A 3 3.51 26.45 -32.24
CA LYS A 3 3.99 26.58 -30.85
C LYS A 3 2.89 26.34 -29.78
N TYR A 4 1.63 26.69 -30.07
CA TYR A 4 0.51 26.48 -29.15
C TYR A 4 0.06 25.02 -29.13
N ALA A 5 0.04 24.35 -30.29
CA ALA A 5 -0.22 22.91 -30.38
C ALA A 5 0.86 22.10 -29.64
N GLN A 6 2.12 22.50 -29.75
CA GLN A 6 3.23 21.85 -29.05
C GLN A 6 3.11 22.03 -27.53
N LEU A 7 2.73 23.22 -27.03
CA LEU A 7 2.50 23.45 -25.60
C LEU A 7 1.33 22.60 -25.04
N LEU A 8 0.24 22.51 -25.79
CA LEU A 8 -0.93 21.67 -25.44
C LEU A 8 -0.57 20.19 -25.40
N VAL A 9 0.23 19.71 -26.36
CA VAL A 9 0.71 18.32 -26.37
C VAL A 9 1.63 18.02 -25.18
N HIS A 10 2.53 18.95 -24.81
CA HIS A 10 3.37 18.79 -23.62
C HIS A 10 2.55 18.82 -22.33
N PHE A 11 1.53 19.68 -22.26
CA PHE A 11 0.61 19.72 -21.12
C PHE A 11 -0.20 18.43 -20.99
N LEU A 12 -0.71 17.88 -22.11
CA LEU A 12 -1.42 16.61 -22.15
C LEU A 12 -0.51 15.42 -21.76
N LEU A 13 0.73 15.40 -22.25
CA LEU A 13 1.74 14.39 -21.89
C LEU A 13 2.13 14.47 -20.41
N MET A 14 2.25 15.68 -19.83
CA MET A 14 2.52 15.85 -18.40
C MET A 14 1.33 15.39 -17.55
N LEU A 15 0.09 15.66 -17.96
CA LEU A 15 -1.12 15.16 -17.29
C LEU A 15 -1.21 13.64 -17.33
N LEU A 16 -0.91 13.03 -18.49
CA LEU A 16 -0.84 11.57 -18.63
C LEU A 16 0.28 10.97 -17.75
N SER A 17 1.45 11.61 -17.69
CA SER A 17 2.57 11.15 -16.86
C SER A 17 2.32 11.27 -15.35
N GLN A 18 1.57 12.29 -14.92
CA GLN A 18 1.12 12.47 -13.53
C GLN A 18 -0.01 11.51 -13.14
N SER A 19 -0.86 11.15 -14.11
CA SER A 19 -1.87 10.10 -13.95
C SER A 19 -1.20 8.76 -13.69
N GLN A 20 -0.19 8.37 -14.48
CA GLN A 20 0.49 7.07 -14.43
C GLN A 20 1.60 6.95 -13.36
N ASN A 21 1.46 7.60 -12.21
CA ASN A 21 2.44 7.51 -11.13
C ASN A 21 1.85 6.74 -9.94
N PRO A 22 2.55 5.73 -9.38
CA PRO A 22 2.04 4.93 -8.27
C PRO A 22 1.93 5.69 -6.94
N LYS A 23 1.95 7.04 -6.90
CA LYS A 23 1.89 7.78 -5.62
C LYS A 23 0.56 7.59 -4.89
N CYS A 24 0.64 7.67 -3.56
CA CYS A 24 -0.53 7.89 -2.73
C CYS A 24 -1.24 9.18 -3.15
N ARG A 25 -2.56 9.22 -2.99
CA ARG A 25 -3.38 10.38 -3.36
C ARG A 25 -3.92 11.10 -2.13
N ALA A 26 -4.10 12.40 -2.21
CA ALA A 26 -4.69 13.24 -1.17
C ALA A 26 -6.17 12.90 -0.96
N ASN A 27 -6.83 13.61 -0.03
CA ASN A 27 -8.24 13.39 0.29
C ASN A 27 -9.16 13.48 -0.96
N ASN A 28 -8.84 14.34 -1.92
CA ASN A 28 -9.60 14.48 -3.17
C ASN A 28 -9.43 13.32 -4.17
N GLY A 29 -8.50 12.40 -3.92
CA GLY A 29 -8.19 11.27 -4.81
C GLY A 29 -7.33 11.63 -6.03
N VAL A 30 -6.83 12.86 -6.14
CA VAL A 30 -6.11 13.36 -7.33
C VAL A 30 -4.69 13.77 -7.00
N ASP A 31 -4.50 14.66 -6.03
CA ASP A 31 -3.19 15.24 -5.77
C ASP A 31 -2.24 14.20 -5.16
N PRO A 32 -0.99 14.11 -5.63
CA PRO A 32 -0.04 13.17 -5.06
C PRO A 32 0.37 13.59 -3.65
N VAL A 33 0.47 12.62 -2.75
CA VAL A 33 0.99 12.79 -1.39
C VAL A 33 2.04 11.73 -1.08
N ASP A 34 2.87 12.01 -0.09
CA ASP A 34 3.96 11.13 0.30
C ASP A 34 3.47 9.96 1.16
N TRP A 35 2.43 10.20 1.95
CA TRP A 35 1.71 9.19 2.70
C TRP A 35 0.27 9.65 2.96
N ALA A 36 -0.61 8.68 3.14
CA ALA A 36 -2.00 8.89 3.52
C ALA A 36 -2.45 7.81 4.50
N ILE A 37 -3.20 8.21 5.53
CA ILE A 37 -3.74 7.29 6.53
C ILE A 37 -5.23 7.58 6.67
N LEU A 38 -6.05 6.55 6.46
CA LEU A 38 -7.50 6.64 6.56
C LEU A 38 -8.01 5.68 7.62
N TYR A 39 -8.84 6.20 8.51
CA TYR A 39 -9.58 5.44 9.50
C TYR A 39 -11.08 5.52 9.22
N LYS A 40 -11.71 4.38 8.94
CA LYS A 40 -13.16 4.24 8.80
C LYS A 40 -13.74 3.69 10.09
N ALA A 41 -14.68 4.40 10.70
CA ALA A 41 -15.37 3.90 11.88
C ALA A 41 -16.39 2.79 11.54
N PRO A 42 -16.74 1.92 12.51
CA PRO A 42 -17.88 0.99 12.40
C PRO A 42 -19.18 1.72 12.04
N GLY A 43 -19.98 1.13 11.16
CA GLY A 43 -21.26 1.69 10.69
C GLY A 43 -21.16 2.87 9.72
N GLN A 44 -19.95 3.32 9.38
CA GLN A 44 -19.73 4.42 8.44
C GLN A 44 -19.27 3.90 7.07
N THR A 45 -19.72 4.56 6.00
CA THR A 45 -19.22 4.35 4.62
C THR A 45 -18.06 5.29 4.28
N ARG A 46 -17.85 6.31 5.11
CA ARG A 46 -16.82 7.35 4.99
C ARG A 46 -15.87 7.25 6.17
N GLY A 47 -14.61 7.60 5.93
CA GLY A 47 -13.58 7.64 6.96
C GLY A 47 -13.08 9.04 7.23
N LYS A 48 -12.26 9.17 8.27
CA LYS A 48 -11.37 10.31 8.49
C LYS A 48 -10.01 10.01 7.88
N ILE A 49 -9.36 11.02 7.34
CA ILE A 49 -8.06 10.89 6.69
C ILE A 49 -7.09 11.95 7.17
N ILE A 50 -5.81 11.58 7.25
CA ILE A 50 -4.69 12.48 7.42
C ILE A 50 -3.67 12.19 6.31
N VAL A 51 -3.11 13.24 5.72
CA VAL A 51 -2.21 13.14 4.55
C VAL A 51 -0.96 13.97 4.79
N SER A 52 0.12 13.65 4.09
CA SER A 52 1.43 14.30 4.28
C SER A 52 1.42 15.81 4.09
N THR A 53 0.57 16.33 3.21
CA THR A 53 0.43 17.77 2.94
C THR A 53 -0.36 18.51 4.02
N ASN A 54 -1.01 17.79 4.94
CA ASN A 54 -1.73 18.33 6.09
C ASN A 54 -1.57 17.41 7.31
N ALA A 55 -0.32 17.17 7.71
CA ALA A 55 0.07 16.15 8.69
C ALA A 55 -0.38 16.42 10.15
N GLY A 56 -1.03 17.56 10.42
CA GLY A 56 -1.51 17.95 11.76
C GLY A 56 -3.00 17.76 12.01
N ALA A 57 -3.78 17.39 10.99
CA ALA A 57 -5.24 17.39 11.08
C ALA A 57 -5.87 16.17 10.42
N TRP A 58 -6.61 15.39 11.21
CA TRP A 58 -7.58 14.46 10.68
C TRP A 58 -8.77 15.24 10.12
N VAL A 59 -9.06 15.05 8.85
CA VAL A 59 -10.19 15.67 8.16
C VAL A 59 -11.20 14.60 7.74
N GLU A 60 -12.44 15.01 7.50
CA GLU A 60 -13.44 14.12 6.92
C GLU A 60 -13.04 13.70 5.50
N GLY A 61 -13.26 12.42 5.19
CA GLY A 61 -13.07 11.89 3.86
C GLY A 61 -13.95 12.62 2.85
N ASN A 62 -13.37 12.99 1.72
CA ASN A 62 -14.08 13.79 0.71
C ASN A 62 -15.22 12.98 0.06
N GLY A 63 -15.04 11.66 -0.09
CA GLY A 63 -16.03 10.73 -0.64
C GLY A 63 -16.20 9.46 0.20
N ASP A 64 -17.25 8.72 -0.12
CA ASP A 64 -17.52 7.40 0.47
C ASP A 64 -16.58 6.34 -0.10
N LEU A 65 -16.14 5.41 0.74
CA LEU A 65 -15.25 4.32 0.34
C LEU A 65 -15.92 3.32 -0.61
N THR A 66 -17.25 3.39 -0.78
CA THR A 66 -18.01 2.61 -1.76
C THR A 66 -17.80 3.08 -3.20
N ARG A 67 -17.15 4.23 -3.41
CA ARG A 67 -16.87 4.80 -4.73
C ARG A 67 -15.36 4.96 -4.94
N ARG A 68 -14.93 4.86 -6.20
CA ARG A 68 -13.53 5.10 -6.60
C ARG A 68 -13.18 6.59 -6.58
N GLU A 69 -14.06 7.40 -7.14
CA GLU A 69 -13.89 8.83 -7.37
C GLU A 69 -13.84 9.61 -6.04
N GLN A 70 -13.16 10.76 -6.05
CA GLN A 70 -13.21 11.76 -4.98
C GLN A 70 -12.71 11.29 -3.60
N GLN A 71 -11.92 10.21 -3.55
CA GLN A 71 -11.32 9.72 -2.31
C GLN A 71 -9.92 9.14 -2.54
N SER A 72 -9.07 9.27 -1.53
CA SER A 72 -7.63 8.96 -1.56
C SER A 72 -7.30 7.56 -2.08
N PHE A 73 -7.81 6.51 -1.43
CA PHE A 73 -7.44 5.13 -1.75
C PHE A 73 -8.05 4.66 -3.07
N GLY A 74 -9.22 5.18 -3.46
CA GLY A 74 -9.82 4.94 -4.77
C GLY A 74 -8.98 5.52 -5.91
N GLY A 75 -8.42 6.72 -5.71
CA GLY A 75 -7.46 7.32 -6.64
C GLY A 75 -6.13 6.55 -6.70
N THR A 76 -5.56 6.16 -5.56
CA THR A 76 -4.31 5.37 -5.54
C THR A 76 -4.46 4.00 -6.21
N LEU A 77 -5.64 3.38 -6.08
CA LEU A 77 -5.91 2.06 -6.65
C LEU A 77 -6.36 2.09 -8.11
N GLU A 78 -6.45 3.26 -8.76
CA GLU A 78 -6.89 3.38 -10.15
C GLU A 78 -6.20 2.37 -11.09
N HIS A 79 -4.90 2.17 -10.93
CA HIS A 79 -4.12 1.26 -11.77
C HIS A 79 -4.08 -0.20 -11.28
N VAL A 80 -4.63 -0.47 -10.09
CA VAL A 80 -4.76 -1.82 -9.52
C VAL A 80 -6.06 -2.49 -10.03
N ILE A 81 -7.07 -1.69 -10.30
CA ILE A 81 -8.40 -2.14 -10.72
C ILE A 81 -8.62 -2.07 -12.24
N GLY A 82 -7.73 -1.38 -12.97
CA GLY A 82 -7.74 -1.23 -14.42
C GLY A 82 -6.41 -1.63 -15.06
N ASP A 83 -6.32 -1.51 -16.40
CA ASP A 83 -5.12 -1.87 -17.15
C ASP A 83 -4.26 -0.67 -17.52
N HIS A 84 -2.98 -0.76 -17.17
CA HIS A 84 -1.95 0.23 -17.48
C HIS A 84 -0.67 -0.47 -17.90
N ALA A 85 -0.04 0.04 -18.97
CA ALA A 85 1.10 -0.63 -19.58
C ALA A 85 2.33 -0.63 -18.67
N GLN A 86 2.60 0.50 -18.00
CA GLN A 86 3.78 0.72 -17.18
C GLN A 86 3.53 0.63 -15.67
N ILE A 87 2.33 0.23 -15.22
CA ILE A 87 2.04 0.03 -13.80
C ILE A 87 1.75 -1.45 -13.57
N LYS A 88 2.46 -2.02 -12.60
CA LYS A 88 2.33 -3.42 -12.17
C LYS A 88 2.16 -3.46 -10.66
N PHE A 89 1.58 -4.53 -10.14
CA PHE A 89 1.31 -4.64 -8.73
C PHE A 89 1.23 -6.09 -8.25
N LEU A 90 1.47 -6.24 -6.94
CA LEU A 90 1.26 -7.46 -6.18
C LEU A 90 0.22 -7.16 -5.10
N ALA A 91 -0.88 -7.93 -5.09
CA ALA A 91 -1.93 -7.82 -4.09
C ALA A 91 -1.96 -9.07 -3.21
N TYR A 92 -2.00 -8.86 -1.89
CA TYR A 92 -2.01 -9.92 -0.90
C TYR A 92 -3.12 -9.70 0.12
N ASN A 93 -3.85 -10.76 0.47
CA ASN A 93 -4.97 -10.69 1.41
C ASN A 93 -5.27 -12.09 1.96
N ASN A 94 -5.48 -12.21 3.27
CA ASN A 94 -5.86 -13.48 3.88
C ASN A 94 -7.34 -13.87 3.67
N VAL A 95 -8.17 -12.93 3.23
CA VAL A 95 -9.55 -13.17 2.76
C VAL A 95 -9.67 -12.48 1.40
N PRO A 96 -9.13 -13.07 0.32
CA PRO A 96 -9.10 -12.41 -0.97
C PRO A 96 -10.51 -12.31 -1.59
N PRO A 97 -10.76 -11.27 -2.41
CA PRO A 97 -12.02 -11.13 -3.13
C PRO A 97 -12.30 -12.37 -4.01
N GLY A 98 -13.53 -12.89 -3.95
CA GLY A 98 -13.98 -14.00 -4.80
C GLY A 98 -13.43 -15.39 -4.46
N MET A 99 -12.62 -15.53 -3.40
CA MET A 99 -12.06 -16.82 -2.97
C MET A 99 -12.52 -17.18 -1.55
N PRO A 100 -13.72 -17.80 -1.42
CA PRO A 100 -14.19 -18.30 -0.13
C PRO A 100 -13.34 -19.51 0.33
N ASN A 101 -13.25 -19.71 1.65
CA ASN A 101 -12.61 -20.87 2.30
C ASN A 101 -11.09 -20.98 2.17
N VAL A 102 -10.39 -19.87 1.92
CA VAL A 102 -8.93 -19.84 2.06
C VAL A 102 -8.57 -19.65 3.53
N GLU A 103 -7.89 -20.65 4.11
CA GLU A 103 -7.21 -20.48 5.38
C GLU A 103 -5.75 -20.10 5.14
N THR A 104 -5.33 -18.98 5.74
CA THR A 104 -3.92 -18.57 5.76
C THR A 104 -3.48 -18.40 7.20
N LYS A 105 -2.19 -18.55 7.49
CA LYS A 105 -1.69 -18.31 8.86
C LYS A 105 -1.58 -16.81 9.19
N SER A 106 -1.95 -15.93 8.25
CA SER A 106 -1.89 -14.46 8.30
C SER A 106 -3.26 -13.79 8.44
N ASN A 107 -3.28 -12.55 8.91
CA ASN A 107 -4.38 -11.62 8.67
C ASN A 107 -3.96 -10.35 7.87
N SER A 108 -2.72 -10.33 7.33
CA SER A 108 -2.10 -9.21 6.65
C SER A 108 -2.68 -9.02 5.26
N LYS A 109 -2.89 -7.77 4.87
CA LYS A 109 -3.50 -7.38 3.61
C LYS A 109 -2.83 -6.12 3.08
N GLY A 110 -2.72 -6.01 1.76
CA GLY A 110 -2.09 -4.87 1.14
C GLY A 110 -1.80 -5.05 -0.34
N VAL A 111 -1.23 -4.00 -0.91
CA VAL A 111 -0.88 -3.90 -2.32
C VAL A 111 0.46 -3.21 -2.45
N ILE A 112 1.35 -3.77 -3.25
CA ILE A 112 2.58 -3.11 -3.69
C ILE A 112 2.38 -2.73 -5.15
N ILE A 113 2.55 -1.47 -5.49
CA ILE A 113 2.34 -0.92 -6.85
C ILE A 113 3.67 -0.34 -7.32
N VAL A 114 4.10 -0.68 -8.53
CA VAL A 114 5.39 -0.26 -9.12
C VAL A 114 5.19 0.35 -10.50
N GLN A 115 6.10 1.25 -10.87
CA GLN A 115 6.15 1.81 -12.21
C GLN A 115 7.33 1.24 -13.01
N THR A 116 7.03 0.42 -14.01
CA THR A 116 8.02 -0.30 -14.84
C THR A 116 8.52 0.53 -16.01
N THR A 117 8.53 1.86 -15.86
CA THR A 117 9.11 2.76 -16.88
C THR A 117 10.62 2.75 -16.68
N GLN A 118 11.37 2.56 -17.77
CA GLN A 118 12.83 2.52 -17.71
C GLN A 118 13.40 3.74 -16.96
N ASN A 119 14.36 3.49 -16.07
CA ASN A 119 15.01 4.51 -15.22
C ASN A 119 14.07 5.26 -14.26
N THR A 120 12.93 4.66 -13.90
CA THR A 120 12.03 5.21 -12.88
C THR A 120 12.13 4.37 -11.62
N ASP A 121 12.36 5.02 -10.47
CA ASP A 121 12.38 4.38 -9.15
C ASP A 121 11.17 4.84 -8.34
N ALA A 122 9.98 4.34 -8.70
CA ALA A 122 8.71 4.79 -8.13
C ALA A 122 7.79 3.64 -7.77
N ALA A 123 7.35 3.61 -6.52
CA ALA A 123 6.40 2.64 -6.02
C ALA A 123 5.47 3.25 -4.96
N SER A 124 4.40 2.53 -4.65
CA SER A 124 3.68 2.72 -3.40
C SER A 124 3.34 1.41 -2.74
N TRP A 125 3.08 1.52 -1.45
CA TRP A 125 2.69 0.41 -0.62
C TRP A 125 1.48 0.75 0.22
N ILE A 126 0.41 -0.02 -0.01
CA ILE A 126 -0.82 0.06 0.75
C ILE A 126 -0.88 -1.11 1.72
N VAL A 127 -1.24 -0.81 2.96
CA VAL A 127 -1.59 -1.80 3.98
C VAL A 127 -2.93 -1.48 4.58
N HIS A 128 -3.79 -2.49 4.71
CA HIS A 128 -5.15 -2.29 5.19
C HIS A 128 -5.67 -3.47 6.02
N THR A 129 -6.81 -3.26 6.67
CA THR A 129 -7.51 -4.30 7.44
C THR A 129 -8.73 -4.89 6.72
N VAL A 130 -9.10 -4.36 5.56
CA VAL A 130 -10.35 -4.71 4.82
C VAL A 130 -10.29 -6.09 4.15
N PRO A 131 -11.08 -7.10 4.57
CA PRO A 131 -11.20 -8.37 3.85
C PRO A 131 -11.91 -8.18 2.51
N GLY A 132 -11.61 -9.01 1.50
CA GLY A 132 -12.24 -8.92 0.17
C GLY A 132 -11.82 -7.72 -0.67
N PHE A 133 -10.72 -7.05 -0.32
CA PHE A 133 -10.27 -5.80 -0.96
C PHE A 133 -8.74 -5.83 -1.23
N PRO A 134 -8.25 -5.16 -2.28
CA PRO A 134 -9.02 -4.71 -3.45
C PRO A 134 -9.32 -5.88 -4.39
N ALA A 135 -10.35 -5.73 -5.22
CA ALA A 135 -10.63 -6.67 -6.29
C ALA A 135 -9.75 -6.33 -7.52
N ALA A 136 -8.59 -6.98 -7.60
CA ALA A 136 -7.59 -6.74 -8.64
C ALA A 136 -8.17 -7.00 -10.04
N LYS A 137 -7.98 -6.06 -10.98
CA LYS A 137 -8.43 -6.14 -12.40
C LYS A 137 -9.93 -6.35 -12.64
N THR A 138 -10.79 -6.18 -11.64
CA THR A 138 -12.25 -6.34 -11.79
C THR A 138 -13.01 -5.03 -11.60
N GLY A 139 -12.33 -3.88 -11.64
CA GLY A 139 -12.90 -2.59 -11.28
C GLY A 139 -12.97 -2.36 -9.76
N TYR A 140 -13.29 -1.13 -9.38
CA TYR A 140 -13.36 -0.74 -7.96
C TYR A 140 -14.54 -1.40 -7.28
N SER A 141 -14.29 -2.18 -6.24
CA SER A 141 -15.33 -2.81 -5.41
C SER A 141 -14.97 -2.69 -3.94
N TRP A 142 -15.87 -2.07 -3.18
CA TRP A 142 -15.80 -2.03 -1.73
C TRP A 142 -16.72 -3.10 -1.13
N PRO A 143 -16.21 -3.97 -0.24
CA PRO A 143 -17.02 -4.96 0.45
C PRO A 143 -18.08 -4.32 1.36
N VAL A 144 -19.34 -4.31 0.92
CA VAL A 144 -20.44 -3.61 1.63
C VAL A 144 -20.62 -4.12 3.07
N ALA A 145 -20.38 -5.40 3.33
CA ALA A 145 -20.42 -5.99 4.67
C ALA A 145 -19.45 -5.30 5.65
N GLU A 146 -18.32 -4.80 5.15
CA GLU A 146 -17.28 -4.13 5.93
C GLU A 146 -17.66 -2.69 6.33
N ASN A 147 -18.82 -2.20 5.91
CA ASN A 147 -19.38 -0.96 6.44
C ASN A 147 -19.68 -1.08 7.93
N ALA A 148 -20.08 -2.27 8.41
CA ALA A 148 -20.35 -2.52 9.83
C ALA A 148 -19.09 -2.47 10.70
N ASN A 149 -17.90 -2.70 10.12
CA ASN A 149 -16.63 -2.84 10.85
C ASN A 149 -15.78 -1.58 10.78
N GLY A 150 -14.83 -1.44 11.71
CA GLY A 150 -13.81 -0.40 11.67
C GLY A 150 -12.60 -0.83 10.83
N HIS A 151 -12.07 0.06 9.99
CA HIS A 151 -10.90 -0.23 9.15
C HIS A 151 -9.86 0.87 9.16
N LEU A 152 -8.60 0.44 9.05
CA LEU A 152 -7.46 1.31 8.89
C LEU A 152 -6.80 0.99 7.55
N LEU A 153 -6.49 2.03 6.78
CA LEU A 153 -5.77 1.95 5.52
C LEU A 153 -4.60 2.93 5.58
N ILE A 154 -3.43 2.48 5.16
CA ILE A 154 -2.19 3.26 5.14
C ILE A 154 -1.61 3.14 3.74
N CYS A 155 -1.25 4.25 3.12
CA CYS A 155 -0.51 4.31 1.87
C CYS A 155 0.82 5.04 2.09
N LEU A 156 1.90 4.48 1.54
CA LEU A 156 3.23 5.06 1.53
C LEU A 156 3.74 5.18 0.10
N THR A 157 4.11 6.39 -0.32
CA THR A 157 4.87 6.63 -1.56
C THR A 157 6.33 6.39 -1.26
N ILE A 158 6.94 5.44 -1.96
CA ILE A 158 8.29 4.93 -1.68
C ILE A 158 9.07 4.79 -2.98
N SER A 159 10.37 4.62 -2.86
CA SER A 159 11.20 4.15 -3.96
C SER A 159 10.99 2.65 -4.18
N GLU A 160 10.93 2.22 -5.43
CA GLU A 160 10.89 0.82 -5.84
C GLU A 160 12.11 0.04 -5.30
N SER A 161 13.27 0.68 -5.25
CA SER A 161 14.50 0.15 -4.66
C SER A 161 14.35 -0.28 -3.18
N GLN A 162 13.34 0.23 -2.46
CA GLN A 162 13.07 -0.17 -1.08
C GLN A 162 12.19 -1.42 -0.95
N MET A 163 11.61 -1.95 -2.04
CA MET A 163 10.73 -3.11 -1.99
C MET A 163 11.39 -4.34 -1.37
N ASN A 164 12.63 -4.65 -1.74
CA ASN A 164 13.35 -5.78 -1.18
C ASN A 164 13.53 -5.65 0.34
N ALA A 165 13.75 -4.42 0.85
CA ALA A 165 13.81 -4.15 2.28
C ALA A 165 12.45 -4.31 2.95
N ILE A 166 11.38 -3.83 2.32
CA ILE A 166 10.00 -4.02 2.79
C ILE A 166 9.68 -5.51 2.90
N VAL A 167 9.92 -6.29 1.85
CA VAL A 167 9.63 -7.72 1.86
C VAL A 167 10.51 -8.44 2.90
N ASN A 168 11.78 -8.06 3.05
CA ASN A 168 12.67 -8.59 4.10
C ASN A 168 12.15 -8.32 5.52
N GLY A 169 11.66 -7.11 5.78
CA GLY A 169 11.16 -6.70 7.10
C GLY A 169 9.78 -7.27 7.41
N THR A 170 8.94 -7.40 6.39
CA THR A 170 7.50 -7.63 6.55
C THR A 170 7.08 -9.07 6.25
N LEU A 171 7.62 -9.70 5.21
CA LEU A 171 7.01 -10.90 4.61
C LEU A 171 7.88 -12.15 4.70
N LYS A 172 9.00 -12.03 5.39
CA LYS A 172 10.13 -12.93 5.22
C LYS A 172 10.17 -14.11 6.17
N ARG A 173 9.14 -14.31 6.97
CA ARG A 173 9.16 -15.29 8.06
C ARG A 173 7.73 -15.82 8.17
N GLY A 174 7.49 -17.12 8.21
CA GLY A 174 6.15 -17.71 8.46
C GLY A 174 5.61 -17.32 9.84
N THR A 175 5.14 -16.08 9.98
CA THR A 175 5.18 -15.34 11.24
C THR A 175 3.90 -14.59 11.51
N THR A 176 3.37 -14.64 12.72
CA THR A 176 2.32 -13.71 13.17
C THR A 176 2.89 -12.30 13.25
N LEU A 177 2.91 -11.57 12.11
CA LEU A 177 3.17 -10.14 12.13
C LEU A 177 2.29 -9.49 13.23
N TYR A 178 2.87 -8.61 14.01
CA TYR A 178 2.11 -7.61 14.73
C TYR A 178 2.68 -6.33 14.19
N ARG A 179 2.07 -5.84 13.11
CA ARG A 179 2.57 -4.63 12.48
C ARG A 179 2.37 -3.45 13.43
N TYR A 180 3.41 -2.67 13.54
CA TYR A 180 3.40 -1.35 14.14
C TYR A 180 4.13 -0.49 13.11
N ILE A 181 3.52 0.62 12.69
CA ILE A 181 4.14 1.57 11.75
C ILE A 181 4.35 2.86 12.52
N GLU A 182 5.60 3.18 12.82
CA GLU A 182 5.94 4.50 13.37
C GLU A 182 6.38 5.41 12.24
N PHE A 183 5.70 6.55 12.11
CA PHE A 183 6.16 7.66 11.29
C PHE A 183 6.98 8.61 12.18
N VAL A 184 8.26 8.73 11.88
CA VAL A 184 9.15 9.68 12.55
C VAL A 184 9.40 10.85 11.60
N SER A 185 8.80 11.99 11.90
CA SER A 185 9.04 13.27 11.23
C SER A 185 9.58 14.28 12.25
N ASP A 186 10.57 15.08 11.87
CA ASP A 186 11.35 15.98 12.73
C ASP A 186 10.48 16.84 13.67
N GLY A 187 10.24 16.33 14.90
CA GLY A 187 9.49 17.01 15.96
C GLY A 187 7.99 16.71 16.06
N THR A 188 7.37 16.01 15.11
CA THR A 188 5.95 15.60 15.19
C THR A 188 5.81 14.08 15.16
N PHE A 189 5.31 13.52 16.25
CA PHE A 189 5.09 12.10 16.43
C PHE A 189 3.69 11.73 15.91
N CYS A 190 3.62 11.14 14.72
CA CYS A 190 2.37 10.64 14.15
C CYS A 190 2.31 9.12 14.33
N LEU A 191 1.66 8.65 15.40
CA LEU A 191 1.42 7.22 15.59
C LEU A 191 0.22 6.76 14.75
N ALA A 192 0.47 5.79 13.87
CA ALA A 192 -0.58 4.94 13.32
C ALA A 192 -0.24 3.47 13.60
N ALA A 193 -0.83 2.91 14.66
CA ALA A 193 -0.65 1.51 15.02
C ALA A 193 -1.67 0.62 14.27
N SER A 194 -1.20 -0.44 13.60
CA SER A 194 -2.05 -1.42 12.91
C SER A 194 -1.53 -2.84 13.08
N LEU A 195 -2.05 -3.58 14.07
CA LEU A 195 -1.60 -4.94 14.39
C LEU A 195 -2.16 -5.98 13.40
N LEU A 196 -1.31 -6.62 12.60
CA LEU A 196 -1.71 -7.63 11.61
C LEU A 196 -0.70 -8.80 11.51
N ARG A 197 -1.11 -10.08 11.67
CA ARG A 197 -0.52 -11.46 11.59
C ARG A 197 -0.09 -11.90 10.17
N ALA A 198 0.91 -12.78 9.93
CA ALA A 198 1.51 -13.09 8.59
C ALA A 198 1.60 -14.59 8.15
N GLU A 199 2.02 -14.78 6.88
CA GLU A 199 1.64 -15.75 5.79
C GLU A 199 0.52 -15.26 4.83
N PRO A 200 0.63 -14.06 4.23
CA PRO A 200 -0.45 -13.53 3.41
C PRO A 200 -0.53 -14.26 2.07
N LEU A 201 -1.75 -14.61 1.64
CA LEU A 201 -1.98 -15.17 0.31
C LEU A 201 -1.85 -14.05 -0.74
N VAL A 202 -0.87 -14.20 -1.63
CA VAL A 202 -0.79 -13.40 -2.86
C VAL A 202 -1.89 -13.91 -3.80
N HIS A 203 -2.87 -13.06 -4.08
CA HIS A 203 -4.00 -13.42 -4.95
C HIS A 203 -3.88 -12.79 -6.34
N TYR A 204 -2.95 -11.86 -6.53
CA TYR A 204 -2.60 -11.28 -7.82
C TYR A 204 -1.15 -10.80 -7.82
N ASN A 205 -0.42 -11.04 -8.91
CA ASN A 205 0.92 -10.52 -9.13
C ASN A 205 1.20 -10.43 -10.64
N ASP A 206 1.46 -9.22 -11.14
CA ASP A 206 1.91 -8.98 -12.51
C ASP A 206 3.24 -8.20 -12.60
N ILE A 207 3.97 -8.09 -11.48
CA ILE A 207 5.29 -7.46 -11.45
C ILE A 207 6.29 -8.38 -12.20
N PRO A 208 6.89 -7.91 -13.32
CA PRO A 208 7.77 -8.75 -14.11
C PRO A 208 9.09 -9.00 -13.39
N GLU A 209 9.71 -10.16 -13.67
CA GLU A 209 10.95 -10.54 -13.01
C GLU A 209 12.08 -9.52 -13.20
N THR A 210 12.08 -8.79 -14.32
CA THR A 210 13.05 -7.75 -14.66
C THR A 210 13.13 -6.61 -13.64
N GLU A 211 12.01 -6.26 -13.00
CA GLU A 211 11.98 -5.24 -11.95
C GLU A 211 12.44 -5.77 -10.59
N THR A 212 12.39 -7.10 -10.43
CA THR A 212 12.72 -7.78 -9.17
C THR A 212 14.11 -8.42 -9.19
N VAL A 213 14.91 -8.14 -10.23
CA VAL A 213 16.28 -8.64 -10.34
C VAL A 213 17.09 -8.20 -9.12
N GLY A 214 17.71 -9.16 -8.43
CA GLY A 214 18.44 -8.91 -7.18
C GLY A 214 17.55 -8.78 -5.93
N MET A 215 16.22 -8.72 -6.08
CA MET A 215 15.26 -8.71 -4.97
C MET A 215 14.91 -10.13 -4.50
N GLN A 216 15.91 -10.86 -3.98
CA GLN A 216 15.73 -12.21 -3.43
C GLN A 216 14.60 -12.31 -2.38
N TYR A 217 14.32 -11.19 -1.69
CA TYR A 217 13.17 -10.89 -0.85
C TYR A 217 11.84 -11.20 -1.50
N PHE A 218 11.62 -10.40 -2.54
CA PHE A 218 10.42 -10.34 -3.32
C PHE A 218 10.15 -11.66 -4.02
N LYS A 219 11.18 -12.28 -4.61
CA LYS A 219 11.05 -13.59 -5.27
C LYS A 219 10.51 -14.67 -4.31
N LYS A 220 11.01 -14.70 -3.07
CA LYS A 220 10.50 -15.65 -2.06
C LYS A 220 9.03 -15.40 -1.72
N LEU A 221 8.60 -14.15 -1.67
CA LEU A 221 7.20 -13.79 -1.47
C LEU A 221 6.32 -14.23 -2.65
N SER A 222 6.70 -13.91 -3.88
CA SER A 222 5.93 -14.26 -5.07
C SER A 222 5.79 -15.77 -5.22
N ASP A 223 6.81 -16.52 -4.81
CA ASP A 223 6.86 -17.98 -4.90
C ASP A 223 6.21 -18.68 -3.68
N GLY A 224 5.66 -17.90 -2.73
CA GLY A 224 5.05 -18.44 -1.50
C GLY A 224 6.04 -19.12 -0.54
N GLN A 225 7.33 -18.80 -0.64
CA GLN A 225 8.41 -19.37 0.18
C GLN A 225 8.69 -18.48 1.40
N PHE A 226 8.48 -19.00 2.61
CA PHE A 226 8.64 -18.24 3.85
C PHE A 226 9.67 -18.88 4.79
N PRO A 227 10.98 -18.56 4.67
CA PRO A 227 11.99 -19.14 5.55
C PRO A 227 11.81 -18.64 7.00
N THR A 228 11.55 -19.56 7.94
CA THR A 228 11.51 -19.24 9.37
C THR A 228 12.92 -19.39 9.96
N VAL A 229 13.63 -18.28 10.13
CA VAL A 229 14.95 -18.27 10.81
C VAL A 229 14.91 -17.27 11.97
N PRO A 230 15.37 -17.64 13.19
CA PRO A 230 15.53 -16.71 14.30
C PRO A 230 16.43 -15.52 13.91
N PRO A 231 16.23 -14.32 14.49
CA PRO A 231 15.34 -13.96 15.60
C PRO A 231 13.86 -13.78 15.23
N TYR A 232 12.98 -13.90 16.22
CA TYR A 232 11.52 -13.90 16.05
C TYR A 232 10.86 -12.51 16.10
N LEU A 233 11.65 -11.47 16.26
CA LEU A 233 11.27 -10.05 16.19
C LEU A 233 12.20 -9.35 15.19
N SER A 234 11.68 -8.38 14.44
CA SER A 234 12.46 -7.57 13.50
C SER A 234 11.94 -6.14 13.46
N ARG A 235 12.87 -5.20 13.25
CA ARG A 235 12.56 -3.82 12.85
C ARG A 235 13.26 -3.56 11.53
N GLN A 236 12.52 -3.06 10.56
CA GLN A 236 13.05 -2.60 9.28
C GLN A 236 12.64 -1.16 9.07
N SER A 237 13.61 -0.30 8.81
CA SER A 237 13.34 1.10 8.48
C SER A 237 13.32 1.28 6.96
N ILE A 238 12.36 2.06 6.49
CA ILE A 238 12.24 2.54 5.11
C ILE A 238 12.04 4.06 5.14
N LYS A 239 12.12 4.71 3.98
CA LYS A 239 11.91 6.15 3.86
C LYS A 239 10.90 6.45 2.76
N THR A 240 9.97 7.34 3.02
CA THR A 240 9.07 7.84 1.98
C THR A 240 9.85 8.64 0.94
N ALA A 241 9.32 8.74 -0.29
CA ALA A 241 10.02 9.33 -1.43
C ALA A 241 9.96 10.88 -1.47
N GLY A 242 9.08 11.48 -0.68
CA GLY A 242 8.88 12.92 -0.58
C GLY A 242 10.06 13.66 0.05
N GLN A 243 10.00 14.99 0.00
CA GLN A 243 10.98 15.89 0.61
C GLN A 243 10.26 16.84 1.58
N PRO A 244 10.62 16.85 2.89
CA PRO A 244 11.58 15.97 3.54
C PRO A 244 11.06 14.52 3.64
N ALA A 245 11.96 13.55 3.51
CA ALA A 245 11.60 12.13 3.61
C ALA A 245 11.26 11.74 5.06
N VAL A 246 10.16 11.00 5.24
CA VAL A 246 9.72 10.50 6.54
C VAL A 246 10.28 9.09 6.76
N THR A 247 10.88 8.85 7.92
CA THR A 247 11.33 7.50 8.29
C THR A 247 10.16 6.69 8.79
N VAL A 248 9.98 5.50 8.21
CA VAL A 248 8.92 4.57 8.57
C VAL A 248 9.56 3.30 9.13
N ASN A 249 9.24 2.97 10.38
CA ASN A 249 9.70 1.74 11.00
C ASN A 249 8.62 0.66 10.89
N VAL A 250 8.97 -0.45 10.26
CA VAL A 250 8.14 -1.64 10.11
C VAL A 250 8.59 -2.68 11.12
N TYR A 251 7.71 -3.03 12.04
CA TYR A 251 7.97 -4.07 13.03
C TYR A 251 7.28 -5.38 12.65
N SER A 252 7.96 -6.50 12.89
CA SER A 252 7.45 -7.85 12.65
C SER A 252 7.78 -8.81 13.79
N LYS A 253 6.89 -9.78 14.02
CA LYS A 253 6.97 -10.78 15.09
C LYS A 253 6.58 -12.15 14.54
N SER A 254 7.09 -13.26 15.08
CA SER A 254 6.70 -14.64 14.72
C SER A 254 5.49 -15.19 15.45
N ALA A 255 4.85 -16.20 14.84
CA ALA A 255 3.77 -16.96 15.49
C ALA A 255 4.28 -17.73 16.70
N SER A 256 5.55 -18.13 16.67
CA SER A 256 6.27 -18.79 17.75
C SER A 256 6.85 -17.82 18.81
N SER A 257 6.74 -16.51 18.62
CA SER A 257 7.28 -15.52 19.55
C SER A 257 6.38 -15.38 20.78
N ARG A 258 6.72 -16.12 21.84
CA ARG A 258 6.11 -15.94 23.16
C ARG A 258 6.63 -14.62 23.76
N TYR A 259 5.75 -13.81 24.36
CA TYR A 259 6.21 -12.82 25.32
C TYR A 259 6.93 -13.59 26.43
N GLY A 260 8.22 -13.33 26.63
CA GLY A 260 8.85 -13.68 27.89
C GLY A 260 8.04 -13.01 29.00
N LYS A 261 7.68 -13.78 30.03
CA LYS A 261 7.14 -13.23 31.26
C LYS A 261 8.14 -12.25 31.87
#